data_AF-A0A9X0FV21-F1
#
_entry.id   AF-A0A9X0FV21-F1
#
_cell.length_a   1.000
_cell.length_b   1.000
_cell.length_c   1.000
_cell.angle_alpha   90.00
_cell.angle_beta   90.00
_cell.angle_gamma   90.00
#
_symmetry.space_group_name_H-M   'P 1'
#
loop_
_entity.id
_entity.type
_entity.pdbx_description
1 polymer ?
#
loop_
_entity_poly.entity_id
_entity_poly.type
_entity_poly.pdbx_seq_one_letter_code
_entity_poly.pdbx_strand_id
1 'polypeptide(L)'
;MKLKVSFRNVSKQYVLYKKQSDKIKGLFFPNKNEKGFFAVRDVSFDVYEGETIGFVGINGSGKSTMSNLLAKIIPPTSGEIDMDGQPSLIAIAAGLNNQLSGKDNIRLKCLMMGLTNKEIDDLYEKIVEFADIGDFIDQPVKSYSSGMKSRLGFAISAHIDPDILIIDEALSVGDQTFYQKCVDRITEFKEQGKTIFFVSHSISQIQKICDRVAWMHYGELRMFDDTKKVVKEYKEFVDWFNKLSKKEKKEYQLKHKEGRKGVQKTEKVSRYHENEKRRSFFGPAFQVTMIAVLTILLALSMFSDRPLRTLATFGAIPSGKTEAPQSTNHETKGAPDDMKKIDQQAIVKADPMTVYTDRAMKEKADVTLSFGQEVKAVAKNKKAIQIKTASETYYVKPDALQNADELKPLSIGPAQFNSYVSPASAGSYEYLLSFLGKEESVLKQRMQTLSSVKSEQGDSVERLTTEKTDYVIQNGQANTMVFREIMPISPSTLGLTEQNVWMNEKQTKFAVKGEHNLFVIDNEQHTLTISATK
;
A
#
# COMPACT_ATOMS: atom_id res chain seq x y z
N MET A 1 -18.58 40.39 0.98
CA MET A 1 -17.80 39.27 0.40
C MET A 1 -17.06 38.59 1.54
N LYS A 2 -17.28 37.29 1.74
CA LYS A 2 -16.61 36.50 2.80
C LYS A 2 -15.27 36.00 2.26
N LEU A 3 -14.18 36.21 2.98
CA LEU A 3 -12.86 35.70 2.60
C LEU A 3 -12.90 34.17 2.63
N LYS A 4 -12.47 33.52 1.54
CA LYS A 4 -12.49 32.06 1.39
C LYS A 4 -11.08 31.46 1.35
N VAL A 5 -10.17 32.11 0.62
CA VAL A 5 -8.77 31.68 0.52
C VAL A 5 -7.86 32.91 0.61
N SER A 6 -6.82 32.81 1.43
CA SER A 6 -5.81 33.87 1.61
C SER A 6 -4.42 33.27 1.53
N PHE A 7 -3.60 33.78 0.62
CA PHE A 7 -2.17 33.48 0.51
C PHE A 7 -1.39 34.67 1.04
N ARG A 8 -0.40 34.42 1.91
CA ARG A 8 0.50 35.44 2.47
C ARG A 8 1.96 35.02 2.31
N ASN A 9 2.67 35.71 1.43
CA ASN A 9 4.09 35.52 1.14
C ASN A 9 4.48 34.05 0.88
N VAL A 10 3.61 33.33 0.17
CA VAL A 10 3.75 31.90 -0.04
C VAL A 10 4.86 31.63 -1.05
N SER A 11 5.81 30.81 -0.63
CA SER A 11 6.90 30.31 -1.48
C SER A 11 6.97 28.80 -1.44
N LYS A 12 7.24 28.17 -2.59
CA LYS A 12 7.54 26.74 -2.70
C LYS A 12 8.88 26.54 -3.39
N GLN A 13 9.82 25.95 -2.65
CA GLN A 13 11.14 25.59 -3.14
C GLN A 13 11.26 24.07 -3.29
N TYR A 14 11.89 23.65 -4.37
CA TYR A 14 12.29 22.26 -4.60
C TYR A 14 13.82 22.17 -4.58
N VAL A 15 14.33 21.17 -3.87
CA VAL A 15 15.76 20.87 -3.86
C VAL A 15 16.13 20.05 -5.09
N LEU A 16 17.16 20.49 -5.81
CA LEU A 16 17.67 19.78 -6.99
C LEU A 16 18.82 18.87 -6.59
N TYR A 17 18.52 17.59 -6.35
CA TYR A 17 19.55 16.55 -6.15
C TYR A 17 20.06 16.07 -7.51
N LYS A 18 21.38 16.00 -7.68
CA LYS A 18 21.99 15.49 -8.92
C LYS A 18 22.02 13.97 -8.98
N LYS A 19 22.10 13.30 -7.83
CA LYS A 19 22.13 11.83 -7.69
C LYS A 19 21.20 11.38 -6.56
N GLN A 20 20.68 10.16 -6.65
CA GLN A 20 19.89 9.56 -5.55
C GLN A 20 20.71 9.44 -4.26
N SER A 21 22.02 9.20 -4.35
CA SER A 21 22.91 9.17 -3.19
C SER A 21 23.03 10.52 -2.48
N ASP A 22 22.88 11.64 -3.20
CA ASP A 22 22.85 12.98 -2.60
C ASP A 22 21.57 13.20 -1.78
N LYS A 23 20.44 12.62 -2.20
CA LYS A 23 19.17 12.64 -1.46
C LYS A 23 19.29 11.91 -0.12
N ILE A 24 19.98 10.78 -0.10
CA ILE A 24 20.24 10.01 1.13
C ILE A 24 21.21 10.78 2.03
N LYS A 25 22.29 11.33 1.46
CA LYS A 25 23.25 12.15 2.21
C LYS A 25 22.60 13.38 2.83
N GLY A 26 21.69 14.07 2.13
CA GLY A 26 20.94 15.21 2.65
C GLY A 26 20.03 14.87 3.84
N LEU A 27 19.59 13.61 3.95
CA LEU A 27 18.79 13.13 5.09
C LEU A 27 19.64 12.94 6.36
N PHE A 28 20.89 12.48 6.22
CA PHE A 28 21.81 12.23 7.34
C PHE A 28 22.70 13.44 7.67
N PHE A 29 22.99 14.28 6.68
CA PHE A 29 23.83 15.45 6.77
C PHE A 29 23.10 16.63 6.09
N PRO A 30 22.22 17.34 6.83
CA PRO A 30 21.48 18.46 6.27
C PRO A 30 22.45 19.56 5.86
N ASN A 31 22.75 19.63 4.56
CA ASN A 31 23.70 20.61 4.04
C ASN A 31 22.95 21.92 3.75
N LYS A 32 23.26 22.98 4.52
CA LYS A 32 22.57 24.29 4.45
C LYS A 32 22.67 25.00 3.09
N ASN A 33 23.50 24.51 2.18
CA ASN A 33 23.83 25.15 0.91
C ASN A 33 23.32 24.40 -0.33
N GLU A 34 22.35 23.49 -0.18
CA GLU A 34 21.79 22.80 -1.34
C GLU A 34 21.07 23.80 -2.27
N LYS A 35 21.44 23.78 -3.55
CA LYS A 35 20.90 24.67 -4.58
C LYS A 35 19.46 24.27 -4.85
N GLY A 36 18.52 24.93 -4.19
CA GLY A 36 17.10 24.80 -4.49
C GLY A 36 16.64 25.75 -5.60
N PHE A 37 15.47 25.43 -6.13
CA PHE A 37 14.75 26.20 -7.15
C PHE A 37 13.38 26.59 -6.61
N PHE A 38 13.06 27.87 -6.64
CA PHE A 38 11.73 28.37 -6.27
C PHE A 38 10.75 28.13 -7.40
N ALA A 39 9.86 27.16 -7.22
CA ALA A 39 8.73 26.94 -8.11
C ALA A 39 7.69 28.06 -7.99
N VAL A 40 7.48 28.57 -6.78
CA VAL A 40 6.65 29.73 -6.46
C VAL A 40 7.41 30.59 -5.44
N ARG A 41 7.34 31.92 -5.54
CA ARG A 41 8.02 32.87 -4.66
C ARG A 41 7.11 34.03 -4.28
N ASP A 42 6.99 34.25 -2.98
CA ASP A 42 6.37 35.40 -2.30
C ASP A 42 4.98 35.78 -2.82
N VAL A 43 4.17 34.77 -3.14
CA VAL A 43 2.81 34.97 -3.68
C VAL A 43 1.85 35.34 -2.56
N SER A 44 1.11 36.44 -2.75
CA SER A 44 0.07 36.89 -1.82
C SER A 44 -1.17 37.34 -2.58
N PHE A 45 -2.34 36.85 -2.19
CA PHE A 45 -3.63 37.24 -2.77
C PHE A 45 -4.80 36.78 -1.88
N ASP A 46 -5.97 37.40 -2.11
CA ASP A 46 -7.23 37.06 -1.45
C ASP A 46 -8.31 36.70 -2.47
N VAL A 47 -9.04 35.63 -2.15
CA VAL A 47 -10.18 35.13 -2.90
C VAL A 47 -11.37 35.04 -1.96
N TYR A 48 -12.50 35.54 -2.45
CA TYR A 48 -13.75 35.59 -1.74
C TYR A 48 -14.69 34.48 -2.23
N GLU A 49 -15.64 34.12 -1.38
CA GLU A 49 -16.63 33.10 -1.66
C GLU A 49 -17.43 33.42 -2.93
N GLY A 50 -17.59 32.41 -3.79
CA GLY A 50 -18.30 32.52 -5.07
C GLY A 50 -17.48 33.08 -6.23
N GLU A 51 -16.23 33.50 -6.01
CA GLU A 51 -15.36 33.95 -7.09
C GLU A 51 -14.81 32.76 -7.90
N THR A 52 -14.73 32.94 -9.22
CA THR A 52 -13.97 32.06 -10.11
C THR A 52 -12.66 32.72 -10.53
N ILE A 53 -11.54 32.14 -10.10
CA ILE A 53 -10.19 32.66 -10.29
C ILE A 53 -9.44 31.86 -11.36
N GLY A 54 -9.02 32.53 -12.43
CA GLY A 54 -8.22 31.92 -13.49
C GLY A 54 -6.71 32.05 -13.25
N PHE A 55 -5.94 30.97 -13.36
CA PHE A 55 -4.48 31.05 -13.38
C PHE A 55 -3.94 30.98 -14.82
N VAL A 56 -3.21 32.01 -15.23
CA VAL A 56 -2.57 32.09 -16.56
C VAL A 56 -1.06 32.26 -16.46
N GLY A 57 -0.35 31.85 -17.51
CA GLY A 57 1.10 31.95 -17.57
C GLY A 57 1.71 30.91 -18.51
N ILE A 58 2.92 31.18 -18.99
CA ILE A 58 3.69 30.27 -19.84
C ILE A 58 4.13 28.99 -19.10
N ASN A 59 4.64 28.01 -19.83
CA ASN A 59 5.14 26.77 -19.23
C ASN A 59 6.26 27.04 -18.23
N GLY A 60 6.19 26.39 -17.08
CA GLY A 60 7.12 26.58 -15.98
C GLY A 60 6.89 27.87 -15.17
N SER A 61 5.77 28.58 -15.34
CA SER A 61 5.47 29.79 -14.55
C SER A 61 5.07 29.53 -13.09
N GLY A 62 4.76 28.29 -12.72
CA GLY A 62 4.35 27.92 -11.34
C GLY A 62 2.87 27.54 -11.17
N LYS A 63 2.05 27.58 -12.24
CA LYS A 63 0.60 27.26 -12.18
C LYS A 63 0.28 25.92 -11.52
N SER A 64 0.88 24.81 -11.98
CA SER A 64 0.64 23.49 -11.38
C SER A 64 1.13 23.40 -9.93
N THR A 65 2.14 24.18 -9.55
CA THR A 65 2.56 24.30 -8.14
C THR A 65 1.52 25.06 -7.32
N MET A 66 0.92 26.13 -7.86
CA MET A 66 -0.21 26.83 -7.23
C MET A 66 -1.42 25.91 -7.07
N SER A 67 -1.77 25.15 -8.11
CA SER A 67 -2.83 24.11 -8.08
C SER A 67 -2.62 23.12 -6.94
N ASN A 68 -1.41 22.56 -6.84
CA ASN A 68 -1.06 21.62 -5.77
C ASN A 68 -1.07 22.23 -4.37
N LEU A 69 -0.70 23.51 -4.22
CA LEU A 69 -0.77 24.24 -2.94
C LEU A 69 -2.24 24.47 -2.52
N LEU A 70 -3.08 24.92 -3.46
CA LEU A 70 -4.51 25.11 -3.23
C LEU A 70 -5.21 23.78 -2.88
N ALA A 71 -4.85 22.70 -3.55
CA ALA A 71 -5.40 21.37 -3.31
C ALA A 71 -4.87 20.72 -2.01
N LYS A 72 -4.01 21.41 -1.26
CA LYS A 72 -3.32 20.89 -0.06
C LYS A 72 -2.51 19.60 -0.30
N ILE A 73 -2.16 19.30 -1.55
CA ILE A 73 -1.33 18.13 -1.92
C ILE A 73 0.12 18.33 -1.45
N ILE A 74 0.61 19.56 -1.52
CA ILE A 74 1.94 19.93 -1.03
C ILE A 74 1.84 21.08 -0.03
N PRO A 75 2.63 21.07 1.05
CA PRO A 75 2.74 22.24 1.92
C PRO A 75 3.63 23.32 1.28
N PRO A 76 3.41 24.60 1.61
CA PRO A 76 4.34 25.67 1.25
C PRO A 76 5.70 25.45 1.94
N THR A 77 6.77 25.99 1.36
CA THR A 77 8.09 26.03 2.01
C THR A 77 8.17 27.18 3.02
N SER A 78 7.60 28.34 2.68
CA SER A 78 7.42 29.48 3.59
C SER A 78 6.16 30.25 3.23
N GLY A 79 5.73 31.15 4.12
CA GLY A 79 4.45 31.85 4.03
C GLY A 79 3.29 31.01 4.57
N GLU A 80 2.09 31.58 4.47
CA GLU A 80 0.87 31.02 5.07
C GLU A 80 -0.27 30.96 4.05
N ILE A 81 -1.03 29.87 4.13
CA ILE A 81 -2.25 29.64 3.33
C ILE A 81 -3.39 29.43 4.32
N ASP A 82 -4.35 30.34 4.32
CA ASP A 82 -5.60 30.20 5.06
C ASP A 82 -6.73 29.87 4.06
N MET A 83 -7.57 28.89 4.41
CA MET A 83 -8.57 28.32 3.51
C MET A 83 -9.78 27.81 4.30
N ASP A 84 -10.91 28.50 4.15
CA ASP A 84 -12.19 28.16 4.75
C ASP A 84 -13.01 27.24 3.82
N GLY A 85 -12.84 25.94 3.99
CA GLY A 85 -13.57 24.91 3.24
C GLY A 85 -12.66 23.81 2.70
N GLN A 86 -13.29 22.76 2.18
CA GLN A 86 -12.56 21.61 1.65
C GLN A 86 -12.27 21.78 0.14
N PRO A 87 -10.99 21.78 -0.27
CA PRO A 87 -10.63 21.82 -1.69
C PRO A 87 -10.79 20.44 -2.35
N SER A 88 -11.30 20.44 -3.58
CA SER A 88 -11.33 19.26 -4.45
C SER A 88 -10.63 19.57 -5.77
N LEU A 89 -9.67 18.73 -6.15
CA LEU A 89 -8.90 18.89 -7.39
C LEU A 89 -9.46 17.96 -8.49
N ILE A 90 -9.91 18.57 -9.57
CA ILE A 90 -10.18 17.93 -10.85
C ILE A 90 -8.91 18.02 -11.72
N ALA A 91 -8.24 16.89 -11.87
CA ALA A 91 -7.09 16.75 -12.78
C ALA A 91 -7.32 15.58 -13.75
N ILE A 92 -6.70 15.68 -14.94
CA ILE A 92 -6.75 14.66 -16.01
C ILE A 92 -6.42 13.26 -15.47
N ALA A 93 -5.47 13.16 -14.55
CA ALA A 93 -5.18 11.94 -13.80
C ALA A 93 -5.94 11.98 -12.46
N ALA A 94 -7.22 11.61 -12.45
CA ALA A 94 -8.06 11.61 -11.25
C ALA A 94 -7.65 10.57 -10.18
N GLY A 95 -6.44 10.01 -10.28
CA GLY A 95 -5.90 8.99 -9.39
C GLY A 95 -6.74 7.72 -9.37
N LEU A 96 -7.35 7.37 -10.51
CA LEU A 96 -8.11 6.12 -10.66
C LEU A 96 -7.16 4.93 -10.50
N ASN A 97 -7.62 3.89 -9.81
CA ASN A 97 -6.93 2.62 -9.73
C ASN A 97 -7.18 1.82 -11.00
N ASN A 98 -6.13 1.65 -11.81
CA ASN A 98 -6.18 0.95 -13.09
C ASN A 98 -6.61 -0.53 -12.99
N GLN A 99 -6.48 -1.17 -11.82
CA GLN A 99 -6.88 -2.57 -11.63
C GLN A 99 -8.35 -2.73 -11.28
N LEU A 100 -9.01 -1.67 -10.83
CA LEU A 100 -10.42 -1.67 -10.45
C LEU A 100 -11.29 -1.31 -11.65
N SER A 101 -12.56 -1.75 -11.62
CA SER A 101 -13.57 -1.31 -12.58
C SER A 101 -13.86 0.19 -12.45
N GLY A 102 -14.55 0.77 -13.43
CA GLY A 102 -15.05 2.16 -13.32
C GLY A 102 -15.99 2.32 -12.13
N LYS A 103 -16.92 1.38 -11.95
CA LYS A 103 -17.83 1.30 -10.81
C LYS A 103 -17.11 1.31 -9.46
N ASP A 104 -16.11 0.46 -9.29
CA ASP A 104 -15.33 0.38 -8.06
C ASP A 104 -14.50 1.64 -7.84
N ASN A 105 -14.03 2.27 -8.91
CA ASN A 105 -13.34 3.55 -8.83
C ASN A 105 -14.25 4.69 -8.38
N ILE A 106 -15.50 4.75 -8.86
CA ILE A 106 -16.50 5.72 -8.37
C ILE A 106 -16.66 5.55 -6.86
N ARG A 107 -16.97 4.32 -6.42
CA ARG A 107 -17.20 4.03 -5.01
C ARG A 107 -15.98 4.33 -4.15
N LEU A 108 -14.79 3.87 -4.55
CA LEU A 108 -13.53 4.13 -3.85
C LEU A 108 -13.28 5.63 -3.70
N LYS A 109 -13.45 6.41 -4.77
CA LYS A 109 -13.17 7.84 -4.74
C LYS A 109 -14.15 8.60 -3.86
N CYS A 110 -15.43 8.32 -3.97
CA CYS A 110 -16.42 8.97 -3.11
C CYS A 110 -16.19 8.63 -1.63
N LEU A 111 -15.84 7.38 -1.30
CA LEU A 111 -15.46 6.99 0.06
C LEU A 111 -14.22 7.76 0.55
N MET A 112 -13.19 7.90 -0.30
CA MET A 112 -11.99 8.68 0.04
C MET A 112 -12.29 10.17 0.31
N MET A 113 -13.38 10.69 -0.25
CA MET A 113 -13.84 12.06 -0.03
C MET A 113 -14.83 12.19 1.12
N GLY A 114 -15.09 11.10 1.86
CA GLY A 114 -15.90 11.10 3.08
C GLY A 114 -17.39 10.84 2.87
N LEU A 115 -17.82 10.46 1.66
CA LEU A 115 -19.23 10.11 1.40
C LEU A 115 -19.55 8.74 1.99
N THR A 116 -20.76 8.59 2.50
CA THR A 116 -21.32 7.32 2.95
C THR A 116 -21.73 6.46 1.76
N ASN A 117 -21.79 5.13 1.95
CA ASN A 117 -22.26 4.22 0.90
C ASN A 117 -23.64 4.60 0.35
N LYS A 118 -24.54 5.13 1.19
CA LYS A 118 -25.87 5.56 0.77
C LYS A 118 -25.81 6.75 -0.18
N GLU A 119 -25.04 7.78 0.17
CA GLU A 119 -24.86 8.96 -0.70
C GLU A 119 -24.19 8.58 -2.03
N ILE A 120 -23.31 7.59 -2.01
CA ILE A 120 -22.67 7.07 -3.23
C ILE A 120 -23.71 6.39 -4.12
N ASP A 121 -24.57 5.54 -3.55
CA ASP A 121 -25.62 4.86 -4.31
C ASP A 121 -26.61 5.87 -4.93
N ASP A 122 -26.91 6.98 -4.22
CA ASP A 122 -27.77 8.06 -4.71
C ASP A 122 -27.13 8.91 -5.84
N LEU A 123 -25.78 8.98 -5.88
CA LEU A 123 -25.02 9.72 -6.89
C LEU A 123 -24.56 8.85 -8.06
N TYR A 124 -24.52 7.53 -7.89
CA TYR A 124 -23.88 6.60 -8.81
C TYR A 124 -24.38 6.76 -10.25
N GLU A 125 -25.69 6.70 -10.47
CA GLU A 125 -26.30 6.80 -11.80
C GLU A 125 -25.97 8.14 -12.47
N LYS A 126 -26.02 9.24 -11.72
CA LYS A 126 -25.68 10.58 -12.23
C LYS A 126 -24.23 10.66 -12.68
N ILE A 127 -23.31 10.05 -11.92
CA ILE A 127 -21.89 9.99 -12.27
C ILE A 127 -21.68 9.17 -13.55
N VAL A 128 -22.34 8.02 -13.66
CA VAL A 128 -22.22 7.14 -14.84
C VAL A 128 -22.77 7.83 -16.09
N GLU A 129 -23.96 8.43 -16.00
CA GLU A 129 -24.59 9.18 -17.09
C GLU A 129 -23.72 10.36 -17.54
N PHE A 130 -23.15 11.10 -16.59
CA PHE A 130 -22.27 12.22 -16.91
C PHE A 130 -20.98 11.75 -17.58
N ALA A 131 -20.36 10.68 -17.08
CA ALA A 131 -19.10 10.13 -17.62
C ALA A 131 -19.26 9.66 -19.07
N ASP A 132 -20.42 9.14 -19.44
CA ASP A 132 -20.77 8.75 -20.81
C ASP A 132 -19.72 7.81 -21.43
N ILE A 133 -19.47 6.69 -20.72
CA ILE A 133 -18.53 5.64 -21.11
C ILE A 133 -19.20 4.29 -21.37
N GLY A 134 -20.53 4.20 -21.24
CA GLY A 134 -21.34 3.01 -21.50
C GLY A 134 -20.90 1.78 -20.70
N ASP A 135 -20.94 0.61 -21.34
CA ASP A 135 -20.63 -0.71 -20.74
C ASP A 135 -19.20 -0.84 -20.22
N PHE A 136 -18.30 0.09 -20.56
CA PHE A 136 -16.97 0.10 -19.99
C PHE A 136 -16.98 0.37 -18.50
N ILE A 137 -18.06 0.88 -17.91
CA ILE A 137 -18.14 1.15 -16.47
C ILE A 137 -17.80 -0.07 -15.60
N ASP A 138 -18.16 -1.27 -16.06
CA ASP A 138 -17.88 -2.54 -15.36
C ASP A 138 -16.50 -3.14 -15.74
N GLN A 139 -15.81 -2.54 -16.71
CA GLN A 139 -14.48 -2.98 -17.15
C GLN A 139 -13.37 -2.33 -16.32
N PRO A 140 -12.24 -3.02 -16.10
CA PRO A 140 -11.08 -2.46 -15.42
C PRO A 140 -10.55 -1.20 -16.10
N VAL A 141 -10.27 -0.14 -15.32
CA VAL A 141 -9.83 1.17 -15.86
C VAL A 141 -8.55 1.08 -16.70
N LYS A 142 -7.70 0.05 -16.53
CA LYS A 142 -6.54 -0.17 -17.41
C LYS A 142 -6.90 -0.31 -18.89
N SER A 143 -8.11 -0.79 -19.24
CA SER A 143 -8.56 -0.92 -20.63
C SER A 143 -9.10 0.38 -21.22
N TYR A 144 -9.30 1.42 -20.40
CA TYR A 144 -9.90 2.68 -20.84
C TYR A 144 -8.90 3.49 -21.68
N SER A 145 -9.43 4.20 -22.68
CA SER A 145 -8.69 5.28 -23.32
C SER A 145 -8.39 6.41 -22.33
N SER A 146 -7.39 7.24 -22.63
CA SER A 146 -7.09 8.44 -21.81
C SER A 146 -8.30 9.38 -21.68
N GLY A 147 -9.11 9.49 -22.74
CA GLY A 147 -10.36 10.25 -22.75
C GLY A 147 -11.35 9.71 -21.72
N MET A 148 -11.63 8.41 -21.75
CA MET A 148 -12.57 7.78 -20.81
C MET A 148 -12.12 7.91 -19.35
N LYS A 149 -10.83 7.72 -19.08
CA LYS A 149 -10.26 7.94 -17.72
C LYS A 149 -10.52 9.36 -17.24
N SER A 150 -10.31 10.33 -18.11
CA SER A 150 -10.50 11.74 -17.79
C SER A 150 -11.99 12.07 -17.60
N ARG A 151 -12.88 11.51 -18.44
CA ARG A 151 -14.33 11.68 -18.30
C ARG A 151 -14.84 11.15 -16.98
N LEU A 152 -14.47 9.91 -16.62
CA LEU A 152 -14.87 9.31 -15.35
C LEU A 152 -14.33 10.10 -14.16
N GLY A 153 -13.06 10.51 -14.23
CA GLY A 153 -12.44 11.33 -13.19
C GLY A 153 -13.14 12.68 -12.97
N PHE A 154 -13.50 13.35 -14.06
CA PHE A 154 -14.28 14.59 -14.02
C PHE A 154 -15.68 14.33 -13.48
N ALA A 155 -16.38 13.30 -13.99
CA ALA A 155 -17.74 12.98 -13.58
C ALA A 155 -17.85 12.73 -12.08
N ILE A 156 -16.94 11.94 -11.50
CA ILE A 156 -16.87 11.73 -10.05
C ILE A 156 -16.74 13.07 -9.34
N SER A 157 -15.73 13.86 -9.70
CA SER A 157 -15.41 15.11 -9.01
C SER A 157 -16.48 16.19 -9.16
N ALA A 158 -17.22 16.18 -10.28
CA ALA A 158 -18.32 17.08 -10.58
C ALA A 158 -19.60 16.79 -9.77
N HIS A 159 -19.74 15.57 -9.23
CA HIS A 159 -20.89 15.16 -8.42
C HIS A 159 -20.58 15.12 -6.92
N ILE A 160 -19.31 15.27 -6.57
CA ILE A 160 -18.91 15.66 -5.22
C ILE A 160 -19.26 17.15 -5.09
N ASP A 161 -19.76 17.56 -3.92
CA ASP A 161 -20.19 18.94 -3.65
C ASP A 161 -19.14 19.71 -2.82
N PRO A 162 -17.95 20.05 -3.37
CA PRO A 162 -16.92 20.72 -2.59
C PRO A 162 -17.24 22.20 -2.38
N ASP A 163 -16.65 22.80 -1.35
CA ASP A 163 -16.69 24.26 -1.14
C ASP A 163 -15.80 25.01 -2.13
N ILE A 164 -14.65 24.40 -2.44
CA ILE A 164 -13.60 24.97 -3.29
C ILE A 164 -13.24 23.96 -4.36
N LEU A 165 -13.46 24.33 -5.62
CA LEU A 165 -13.19 23.47 -6.77
C LEU A 165 -11.93 23.95 -7.50
N ILE A 166 -10.98 23.06 -7.75
CA ILE A 166 -9.74 23.36 -8.48
C ILE A 166 -9.76 22.52 -9.75
N ILE A 167 -9.59 23.15 -10.91
CA ILE A 167 -9.68 22.49 -12.21
C ILE A 167 -8.36 22.74 -12.95
N ASP A 168 -7.55 21.70 -13.10
CA ASP A 168 -6.20 21.79 -13.68
C ASP A 168 -6.12 21.10 -15.04
N GLU A 169 -6.20 21.90 -16.11
CA GLU A 169 -6.13 21.48 -17.52
C GLU A 169 -7.16 20.39 -17.93
N ALA A 170 -8.13 20.11 -17.05
CA ALA A 170 -9.06 18.99 -17.18
C ALA A 170 -10.21 19.22 -18.17
N LEU A 171 -10.35 20.42 -18.76
CA LEU A 171 -11.38 20.70 -19.77
C LEU A 171 -10.95 20.37 -21.20
N SER A 172 -9.68 20.01 -21.41
CA SER A 172 -9.14 19.67 -22.73
C SER A 172 -9.36 18.19 -23.12
N VAL A 173 -10.09 17.45 -22.29
CA VAL A 173 -10.25 15.99 -22.40
C VAL A 173 -11.66 15.63 -22.86
N GLY A 174 -11.77 14.80 -23.89
CA GLY A 174 -13.04 14.38 -24.46
C GLY A 174 -13.38 15.08 -25.77
N ASP A 175 -14.66 15.01 -26.15
CA ASP A 175 -15.19 15.66 -27.34
C ASP A 175 -15.85 17.00 -26.98
N GLN A 176 -16.32 17.73 -27.99
CA GLN A 176 -16.96 19.04 -27.81
C GLN A 176 -18.25 18.95 -26.97
N THR A 177 -18.97 17.83 -27.05
CA THR A 177 -20.21 17.60 -26.29
C THR A 177 -19.90 17.45 -24.81
N PHE A 178 -18.90 16.65 -24.45
CA PHE A 178 -18.44 16.48 -23.07
C PHE A 178 -17.84 17.77 -22.50
N TYR A 179 -17.10 18.52 -23.33
CA TYR A 179 -16.61 19.84 -22.94
C TYR A 179 -17.76 20.77 -22.53
N GLN A 180 -18.85 20.80 -23.31
CA GLN A 180 -20.01 21.63 -22.97
C GLN A 180 -20.66 21.18 -21.65
N LYS A 181 -20.85 19.88 -21.43
CA LYS A 181 -21.33 19.33 -20.14
C LYS A 181 -20.47 19.81 -18.96
N CYS A 182 -19.15 19.82 -19.12
CA CYS A 182 -18.23 20.29 -18.09
C CYS A 182 -18.37 21.80 -17.81
N VAL A 183 -18.51 22.62 -18.85
CA VAL A 183 -18.70 24.06 -18.72
C VAL A 183 -20.04 24.39 -18.05
N ASP A 184 -21.10 23.70 -18.44
CA ASP A 184 -22.44 23.88 -17.85
C ASP A 184 -22.39 23.56 -16.35
N ARG A 185 -21.76 22.44 -15.98
CA ARG A 185 -21.59 22.05 -14.58
C ARG A 185 -20.75 23.05 -13.75
N ILE A 186 -19.69 23.60 -14.34
CA ILE A 186 -18.89 24.67 -13.70
C ILE A 186 -19.75 25.92 -13.49
N THR A 187 -20.62 26.23 -14.44
CA THR A 187 -21.52 27.38 -14.36
C THR A 187 -22.55 27.18 -13.25
N GLU A 188 -23.13 25.98 -13.11
CA GLU A 188 -24.00 25.63 -12.00
C GLU A 188 -23.29 25.79 -10.64
N PHE A 189 -22.05 25.31 -10.51
CA PHE A 189 -21.28 25.49 -9.27
C PHE A 189 -21.05 26.97 -8.95
N LYS A 190 -20.80 27.79 -9.97
CA LYS A 190 -20.68 29.24 -9.82
C LYS A 190 -22.00 29.87 -9.33
N GLU A 191 -23.12 29.47 -9.90
CA GLU A 191 -24.46 29.91 -9.48
C GLU A 191 -24.81 29.48 -8.05
N GLN A 192 -24.32 28.32 -7.62
CA GLN A 192 -24.41 27.82 -6.25
C GLN A 192 -23.48 28.55 -5.26
N GLY A 193 -22.67 29.50 -5.73
CA GLY A 193 -21.74 30.27 -4.89
C GLY A 193 -20.48 29.50 -4.50
N LYS A 194 -20.14 28.41 -5.19
CA LYS A 194 -18.89 27.68 -4.96
C LYS A 194 -17.70 28.50 -5.46
N THR A 195 -16.56 28.35 -4.78
CA THR A 195 -15.33 29.07 -5.17
C THR A 195 -14.52 28.22 -6.13
N ILE A 196 -14.15 28.74 -7.29
CA ILE A 196 -13.54 27.94 -8.35
C ILE A 196 -12.15 28.48 -8.71
N PHE A 197 -11.16 27.62 -8.79
CA PHE A 197 -9.83 27.90 -9.31
C PHE A 197 -9.64 27.17 -10.63
N PHE A 198 -9.46 27.92 -11.71
CA PHE A 198 -9.37 27.39 -13.06
C PHE A 198 -7.96 27.60 -13.62
N VAL A 199 -7.21 26.52 -13.81
CA VAL A 199 -5.87 26.55 -14.41
C VAL A 199 -5.97 26.10 -15.86
N SER A 200 -5.75 27.04 -16.79
CA SER A 200 -5.84 26.75 -18.22
C SER A 200 -4.80 27.52 -19.04
N HIS A 201 -4.39 26.89 -20.13
CA HIS A 201 -3.60 27.51 -21.19
C HIS A 201 -4.46 28.25 -22.21
N SER A 202 -5.79 28.03 -22.20
CA SER A 202 -6.73 28.66 -23.11
C SER A 202 -7.26 29.97 -22.55
N ILE A 203 -6.83 31.07 -23.16
CA ILE A 203 -7.28 32.41 -22.76
C ILE A 203 -8.77 32.61 -23.04
N SER A 204 -9.32 31.99 -24.09
CA SER A 204 -10.75 32.09 -24.37
C SER A 204 -11.62 31.42 -23.30
N GLN A 205 -11.15 30.31 -22.71
CA GLN A 205 -11.85 29.67 -21.59
C GLN A 205 -11.79 30.54 -20.34
N ILE A 206 -10.61 31.06 -19.99
CA ILE A 206 -10.42 31.97 -18.86
C ILE A 206 -11.34 33.19 -18.98
N GLN A 207 -11.40 33.81 -20.16
CA GLN A 207 -12.25 34.99 -20.41
C GLN A 207 -13.74 34.72 -20.23
N LYS A 208 -14.21 33.49 -20.47
CA LYS A 208 -15.63 33.13 -20.38
C LYS A 208 -16.06 32.77 -18.96
N ILE A 209 -15.19 32.14 -18.19
CA ILE A 209 -15.55 31.47 -16.93
C ILE A 209 -15.13 32.32 -15.71
N CYS A 210 -13.97 32.98 -15.77
CA CYS A 210 -13.33 33.59 -14.61
C CYS A 210 -13.76 35.05 -14.39
N ASP A 211 -13.93 35.41 -13.12
CA ASP A 211 -14.19 36.77 -12.67
C ASP A 211 -12.89 37.57 -12.57
N ARG A 212 -11.87 36.96 -11.96
CA ARG A 212 -10.52 37.51 -11.81
C ARG A 212 -9.47 36.53 -12.29
N VAL A 213 -8.28 37.04 -12.62
CA VAL A 213 -7.19 36.23 -13.15
C VAL A 213 -5.88 36.53 -12.44
N ALA A 214 -5.19 35.48 -12.01
CA ALA A 214 -3.84 35.49 -11.49
C ALA A 214 -2.84 35.15 -12.61
N TRP A 215 -2.06 36.15 -13.03
CA TRP A 215 -0.97 35.96 -13.97
C TRP A 215 0.31 35.54 -13.24
N MET A 216 0.65 34.26 -13.37
CA MET A 216 1.89 33.69 -12.88
C MET A 216 3.03 33.87 -13.90
N HIS A 217 4.17 34.36 -13.43
CA HIS A 217 5.35 34.61 -14.24
C HIS A 217 6.62 34.14 -13.52
N TYR A 218 7.20 33.03 -13.99
CA TYR A 218 8.42 32.42 -13.43
C TYR A 218 8.43 32.25 -11.90
N GLY A 219 7.29 31.87 -11.32
CA GLY A 219 7.11 31.61 -9.88
C GLY A 219 6.53 32.78 -9.11
N GLU A 220 6.43 33.96 -9.70
CA GLU A 220 5.88 35.15 -9.04
C GLU A 220 4.48 35.46 -9.56
N LEU A 221 3.65 36.05 -8.70
CA LEU A 221 2.36 36.60 -9.08
C LEU A 221 2.60 38.00 -9.68
N ARG A 222 2.63 38.08 -11.01
CA ARG A 222 2.90 39.35 -11.72
C ARG A 222 1.72 40.30 -11.68
N MET A 223 0.51 39.77 -11.75
CA MET A 223 -0.72 40.55 -11.73
C MET A 223 -1.87 39.69 -11.22
N PHE A 224 -2.77 40.29 -10.42
CA PHE A 224 -4.01 39.66 -9.97
C PHE A 224 -5.13 40.69 -9.93
N ASP A 225 -6.05 40.61 -10.87
CA ASP A 225 -7.06 41.64 -11.11
C ASP A 225 -8.23 41.08 -11.95
N ASP A 226 -9.18 41.93 -12.31
CA ASP A 226 -10.29 41.60 -13.22
C ASP A 226 -9.83 40.93 -14.52
N THR A 227 -10.56 39.89 -14.94
CA THR A 227 -10.21 39.05 -16.10
C THR A 227 -9.88 39.86 -17.35
N LYS A 228 -10.67 40.89 -17.69
CA LYS A 228 -10.47 41.69 -18.90
C LYS A 228 -9.12 42.41 -18.91
N LYS A 229 -8.71 42.94 -17.76
CA LYS A 229 -7.47 43.73 -17.60
C LYS A 229 -6.26 42.82 -17.69
N VAL A 230 -6.23 41.75 -16.90
CA VAL A 230 -5.09 40.82 -16.85
C VAL A 230 -4.92 40.09 -18.18
N VAL A 231 -6.02 39.69 -18.83
CA VAL A 231 -5.95 39.01 -20.13
C VAL A 231 -5.39 39.94 -21.22
N LYS A 232 -5.72 41.23 -21.20
CA LYS A 232 -5.15 42.20 -22.15
C LYS A 232 -3.63 42.27 -21.99
N GLU A 233 -3.14 42.53 -20.78
CA GLU A 233 -1.68 42.61 -20.51
C GLU A 233 -0.96 41.28 -20.79
N TYR A 234 -1.59 40.16 -20.48
CA TYR A 234 -1.04 38.85 -20.77
C TYR A 234 -0.92 38.59 -22.28
N LYS A 235 -1.93 38.97 -23.08
CA LYS A 235 -1.88 38.85 -24.54
C LYS A 235 -0.77 39.72 -25.12
N GLU A 236 -0.63 40.96 -24.67
CA GLU A 236 0.46 41.86 -25.09
C GLU A 236 1.84 41.24 -24.79
N PHE A 237 2.00 40.64 -23.60
CA PHE A 237 3.22 39.91 -23.26
C PHE A 237 3.45 38.69 -24.18
N VAL A 238 2.42 37.90 -24.46
CA VAL A 238 2.53 36.72 -25.33
C VAL A 238 2.90 37.13 -26.75
N ASP A 239 2.29 38.20 -27.29
CA ASP A 239 2.58 38.70 -28.62
C ASP A 239 4.01 39.22 -28.72
N TRP A 240 4.47 39.99 -27.73
CA TRP A 240 5.86 40.40 -27.63
C TRP A 240 6.80 39.19 -27.54
N PHE A 241 6.50 38.24 -26.66
CA PHE A 241 7.33 37.07 -26.44
C PHE A 241 7.42 36.22 -27.71
N ASN A 242 6.32 36.08 -28.47
CA ASN A 242 6.29 35.31 -29.71
C ASN A 242 7.12 35.95 -30.82
N LYS A 243 7.19 37.28 -30.89
CA LYS A 243 8.00 38.04 -31.86
C LYS A 243 9.51 37.90 -31.64
N LEU A 244 9.96 37.55 -30.43
CA LEU A 244 11.38 37.32 -30.14
C LEU A 244 11.96 36.15 -30.94
N SER A 245 13.23 36.29 -31.34
CA SER A 245 14.00 35.21 -31.94
C SER A 245 14.20 34.04 -30.96
N LYS A 246 14.57 32.86 -31.49
CA LYS A 246 14.86 31.68 -30.64
C LYS A 246 15.99 31.95 -29.63
N LYS A 247 16.97 32.79 -29.98
CA LYS A 247 18.10 33.15 -29.10
C LYS A 247 17.62 34.06 -27.96
N GLU A 248 16.90 35.12 -28.28
CA GLU A 248 16.34 36.05 -27.29
C GLU A 248 15.36 35.36 -26.33
N LYS A 249 14.49 34.47 -26.84
CA LYS A 249 13.61 33.65 -25.99
C LYS A 249 14.39 32.82 -24.98
N LYS A 250 15.50 32.19 -25.41
CA LYS A 250 16.36 31.40 -24.52
C LYS A 250 17.05 32.27 -23.48
N GLU A 251 17.60 33.41 -23.88
CA GLU A 251 18.25 34.36 -22.96
C GLU A 251 17.27 34.89 -21.92
N TYR A 252 16.06 35.28 -22.34
CA TYR A 252 14.98 35.69 -21.45
C TYR A 252 14.61 34.60 -20.45
N GLN A 253 14.38 33.37 -20.93
CA GLN A 253 14.08 32.22 -20.08
C GLN A 253 15.22 31.92 -19.10
N LEU A 254 16.48 32.03 -19.54
CA LEU A 254 17.65 31.76 -18.71
C LEU A 254 17.74 32.78 -17.57
N LYS A 255 17.63 34.08 -17.89
CA LYS A 255 17.66 35.18 -16.91
C LYS A 255 16.63 34.96 -15.79
N HIS A 256 15.40 34.63 -16.16
CA HIS A 256 14.35 34.38 -15.17
C HIS A 256 14.54 33.05 -14.43
N LYS A 257 15.07 31.99 -15.06
CA LYS A 257 15.39 30.73 -14.38
C LYS A 257 16.54 30.88 -13.38
N GLU A 258 17.53 31.72 -13.67
CA GLU A 258 18.62 32.02 -12.74
C GLU A 258 18.13 32.78 -11.51
N GLY A 259 17.23 33.75 -11.69
CA GLY A 259 16.59 34.45 -10.58
C GLY A 259 15.80 33.56 -9.62
N ARG A 260 15.46 32.33 -10.01
CA ARG A 260 14.75 31.33 -9.18
C ARG A 260 15.67 30.42 -8.37
N LYS A 261 16.98 30.48 -8.62
CA LYS A 261 17.98 29.74 -7.84
C LYS A 261 18.29 30.56 -6.61
N GLY A 262 18.15 29.98 -5.43
CA GLY A 262 18.43 30.65 -4.17
C GLY A 262 18.60 29.66 -3.03
N VAL A 263 19.33 30.06 -1.99
CA VAL A 263 19.42 29.34 -0.72
C VAL A 263 18.43 30.00 0.23
N GLN A 264 17.51 29.24 0.80
CA GLN A 264 16.57 29.80 1.76
C GLN A 264 17.23 29.88 3.14
N LYS A 265 17.17 31.06 3.78
CA LYS A 265 17.38 31.19 5.22
C LYS A 265 16.19 30.52 5.91
N THR A 266 16.46 29.55 6.77
CA THR A 266 15.45 28.76 7.47
C THR A 266 14.60 29.64 8.38
N GLU A 267 13.47 30.13 7.90
CA GLU A 267 12.38 30.61 8.76
C GLU A 267 11.35 29.49 8.95
N LYS A 268 10.78 29.45 10.16
CA LYS A 268 10.05 28.32 10.72
C LYS A 268 8.89 27.86 9.81
N VAL A 269 8.82 26.54 9.62
CA VAL A 269 7.74 25.80 8.96
C VAL A 269 6.39 26.15 9.58
N SER A 270 5.49 26.75 8.79
CA SER A 270 4.09 27.01 9.17
C SER A 270 3.21 25.78 8.90
N ARG A 271 2.35 25.45 9.86
CA ARG A 271 1.38 24.35 9.81
C ARG A 271 0.05 24.90 9.29
N TYR A 272 -0.73 24.08 8.58
CA TYR A 272 -2.16 24.33 8.41
C TYR A 272 -2.78 24.55 9.80
N HIS A 273 -3.39 25.71 10.03
CA HIS A 273 -4.07 26.00 11.29
C HIS A 273 -5.51 25.51 11.20
N GLU A 274 -5.77 24.37 11.82
CA GLU A 274 -7.11 23.94 12.23
C GLU A 274 -7.21 24.17 13.75
N ASN A 275 -8.34 24.68 14.22
CA ASN A 275 -8.56 25.00 15.63
C ASN A 275 -8.69 23.71 16.47
N GLU A 276 -7.56 23.08 16.82
CA GLU A 276 -7.52 22.01 17.81
C GLU A 276 -6.46 22.25 18.90
N LYS A 277 -6.88 21.99 20.15
CA LYS A 277 -6.15 22.25 21.39
C LYS A 277 -4.92 21.33 21.52
N ARG A 278 -3.75 21.97 21.63
CA ARG A 278 -2.45 21.55 22.23
C ARG A 278 -2.25 20.06 22.59
N ARG A 279 -1.07 19.54 22.18
CA ARG A 279 0.02 19.13 23.10
C ARG A 279 1.35 19.02 22.34
N SER A 280 2.38 19.72 22.82
CA SER A 280 3.77 19.65 22.36
C SER A 280 4.56 18.76 23.32
N PHE A 281 5.33 17.81 22.78
CA PHE A 281 6.36 16.99 23.46
C PHE A 281 6.97 16.07 22.38
N PHE A 282 8.26 15.90 22.08
CA PHE A 282 9.58 16.29 22.61
C PHE A 282 10.52 16.54 21.40
N GLY A 283 11.62 17.29 21.60
CA GLY A 283 12.56 17.64 20.52
C GLY A 283 13.48 16.50 20.01
N PRO A 284 14.20 16.71 18.89
CA PRO A 284 15.00 15.70 18.20
C PRO A 284 16.17 15.14 19.03
N ALA A 285 16.68 15.90 20.00
CA ALA A 285 17.76 15.45 20.88
C ALA A 285 17.36 14.20 21.70
N PHE A 286 16.10 14.14 22.16
CA PHE A 286 15.58 13.02 22.95
C PHE A 286 15.42 11.75 22.10
N GLN A 287 14.96 11.88 20.86
CA GLN A 287 14.87 10.74 19.93
C GLN A 287 16.25 10.15 19.61
N VAL A 288 17.25 11.00 19.38
CA VAL A 288 18.62 10.54 19.11
C VAL A 288 19.22 9.85 20.34
N THR A 289 18.99 10.38 21.55
CA THR A 289 19.45 9.71 22.77
C THR A 289 18.73 8.39 23.00
N MET A 290 17.42 8.34 22.77
CA MET A 290 16.62 7.12 22.94
C MET A 290 17.07 6.01 21.97
N ILE A 291 17.33 6.36 20.70
CA ILE A 291 17.81 5.40 19.69
C ILE A 291 19.21 4.90 20.05
N ALA A 292 20.12 5.79 20.48
CA ALA A 292 21.47 5.40 20.90
C ALA A 292 21.46 4.47 22.12
N VAL A 293 20.58 4.73 23.10
CA VAL A 293 20.41 3.87 24.27
C VAL A 293 19.85 2.50 23.87
N LEU A 294 18.87 2.46 22.96
CA LEU A 294 18.29 1.22 22.44
C LEU A 294 19.29 0.37 21.66
N THR A 295 20.13 0.97 20.82
CA THR A 295 21.17 0.24 20.07
C THR A 295 22.25 -0.29 21.00
N ILE A 296 22.65 0.46 22.03
CA ILE A 296 23.60 -0.02 23.05
C ILE A 296 22.99 -1.18 23.86
N LEU A 297 21.72 -1.09 24.24
CA LEU A 297 21.00 -2.18 24.94
C LEU A 297 20.89 -3.45 24.08
N LEU A 298 20.59 -3.30 22.79
CA LEU A 298 20.55 -4.41 21.84
C LEU A 298 21.93 -5.05 21.70
N ALA A 299 22.98 -4.25 21.51
CA ALA A 299 24.35 -4.76 21.41
C ALA A 299 24.78 -5.50 22.69
N LEU A 300 24.50 -4.94 23.87
CA LEU A 300 24.78 -5.59 25.16
C LEU A 300 23.98 -6.89 25.35
N SER A 301 22.75 -6.95 24.85
CA SER A 301 21.94 -8.17 24.91
C SER A 301 22.51 -9.31 24.07
N MET A 302 23.27 -9.00 23.01
CA MET A 302 23.95 -10.01 22.18
C MET A 302 25.18 -10.63 22.86
N PHE A 303 25.71 -10.01 23.92
CA PHE A 303 26.85 -10.52 24.70
C PHE A 303 26.45 -11.19 26.03
N SER A 304 25.15 -11.33 26.29
CA SER A 304 24.62 -12.03 27.46
C SER A 304 24.27 -13.47 27.07
N ASP A 305 25.02 -14.46 27.59
CA ASP A 305 24.81 -15.92 27.39
C ASP A 305 23.51 -16.47 28.04
N ARG A 306 22.51 -15.62 28.23
CA ARG A 306 21.16 -16.01 28.64
C ARG A 306 20.16 -15.26 27.76
N PRO A 307 19.40 -15.95 26.89
CA PRO A 307 18.34 -15.31 26.14
C PRO A 307 17.35 -14.72 27.15
N LEU A 308 17.12 -13.41 27.04
CA LEU A 308 16.10 -12.69 27.79
C LEU A 308 14.75 -13.37 27.55
N ARG A 309 14.27 -14.14 28.53
CA ARG A 309 12.84 -14.43 28.71
C ARG A 309 12.13 -13.10 28.94
N THR A 310 11.71 -12.46 27.86
CA THR A 310 10.92 -11.22 27.91
C THR A 310 9.48 -11.54 28.33
N LEU A 311 9.12 -11.05 29.52
CA LEU A 311 7.77 -10.57 29.88
C LEU A 311 6.57 -11.48 29.53
N ALA A 312 6.51 -12.65 30.16
CA ALA A 312 5.25 -13.33 30.47
C ALA A 312 4.95 -13.14 31.97
N THR A 313 4.53 -11.93 32.36
CA THR A 313 3.97 -11.64 33.69
C THR A 313 3.01 -10.46 33.60
N PHE A 314 1.91 -10.64 32.90
CA PHE A 314 0.65 -9.97 33.22
C PHE A 314 -0.44 -11.05 33.19
N GLY A 315 -1.01 -11.34 34.36
CA GLY A 315 -2.09 -12.33 34.51
C GLY A 315 -1.80 -13.46 35.51
N ALA A 316 -1.32 -13.14 36.71
CA ALA A 316 -1.54 -14.03 37.85
C ALA A 316 -2.92 -13.69 38.45
N ILE A 317 -3.92 -14.53 38.19
CA ILE A 317 -5.14 -14.65 39.01
C ILE A 317 -5.12 -16.05 39.62
N PRO A 318 -5.27 -16.19 40.94
CA PRO A 318 -5.20 -17.48 41.62
C PRO A 318 -6.57 -18.17 41.69
N SER A 319 -6.63 -19.41 41.21
CA SER A 319 -7.74 -20.35 41.41
C SER A 319 -7.22 -21.70 40.94
N GLY A 320 -7.05 -22.75 41.73
CA GLY A 320 -7.88 -23.30 42.80
C GLY A 320 -7.85 -24.81 42.54
N LYS A 321 -7.47 -25.63 43.53
CA LYS A 321 -7.36 -27.08 43.40
C LYS A 321 -8.70 -27.69 42.93
N THR A 322 -8.69 -28.50 41.86
CA THR A 322 -9.56 -29.68 41.76
C THR A 322 -9.04 -30.69 40.75
N GLU A 323 -8.70 -31.86 41.29
CA GLU A 323 -8.72 -33.24 40.78
C GLU A 323 -8.73 -33.54 39.27
N ALA A 324 -7.80 -34.42 38.90
CA ALA A 324 -7.74 -35.12 37.63
C ALA A 324 -8.87 -36.15 37.47
N PRO A 325 -9.46 -36.32 36.28
CA PRO A 325 -10.09 -37.56 35.89
C PRO A 325 -9.08 -38.47 35.18
N GLN A 326 -9.11 -39.72 35.62
CA GLN A 326 -8.34 -40.87 35.18
C GLN A 326 -8.38 -41.04 33.65
N SER A 327 -7.21 -41.16 33.02
CA SER A 327 -7.07 -41.77 31.71
C SER A 327 -7.32 -43.27 31.83
N THR A 328 -8.38 -43.77 31.20
CA THR A 328 -8.61 -45.20 31.01
C THR A 328 -7.50 -45.80 30.17
N ASN A 329 -6.74 -46.70 30.79
CA ASN A 329 -5.78 -47.59 30.14
C ASN A 329 -6.48 -48.43 29.07
N HIS A 330 -6.00 -48.35 27.84
CA HIS A 330 -5.95 -49.52 26.98
C HIS A 330 -4.49 -49.96 26.88
N GLU A 331 -4.13 -50.93 27.72
CA GLU A 331 -2.94 -51.76 27.51
C GLU A 331 -3.17 -52.66 26.30
N THR A 332 -2.23 -52.66 25.36
CA THR A 332 -1.96 -53.81 24.50
C THR A 332 -0.49 -54.19 24.60
N LYS A 333 -0.29 -55.46 24.95
CA LYS A 333 0.96 -56.17 25.26
C LYS A 333 1.88 -56.31 24.04
N GLY A 334 3.21 -56.22 24.26
CA GLY A 334 4.21 -56.90 23.42
C GLY A 334 5.63 -56.30 23.36
N ALA A 335 6.56 -56.85 24.17
CA ALA A 335 8.03 -56.93 23.99
C ALA A 335 8.88 -55.61 23.94
N PRO A 336 10.19 -55.65 24.24
CA PRO A 336 10.92 -54.53 24.84
C PRO A 336 11.08 -53.28 23.95
N ASP A 337 11.45 -52.23 24.66
CA ASP A 337 11.69 -50.84 24.27
C ASP A 337 12.85 -50.67 23.26
N ASP A 338 12.71 -51.22 22.04
CA ASP A 338 13.73 -51.12 20.98
C ASP A 338 13.62 -49.82 20.15
N MET A 339 12.78 -48.85 20.56
CA MET A 339 12.71 -47.55 19.88
C MET A 339 13.67 -46.57 20.55
N LYS A 340 14.71 -46.17 19.81
CA LYS A 340 15.60 -45.11 20.25
C LYS A 340 14.83 -43.79 20.24
N LYS A 341 14.78 -43.11 21.38
CA LYS A 341 14.19 -41.77 21.49
C LYS A 341 15.01 -40.78 20.64
N ILE A 342 14.33 -40.03 19.78
CA ILE A 342 14.97 -39.10 18.83
C ILE A 342 14.47 -37.66 18.99
N ASP A 343 13.23 -37.44 19.48
CA ASP A 343 12.62 -36.13 19.78
C ASP A 343 13.03 -34.99 18.83
N GLN A 344 12.83 -35.19 17.52
CA GLN A 344 13.28 -34.30 16.43
C GLN A 344 12.10 -33.83 15.58
N GLN A 345 12.25 -32.65 14.95
CA GLN A 345 11.32 -32.20 13.93
C GLN A 345 11.63 -32.89 12.59
N ALA A 346 10.60 -33.42 11.95
CA ALA A 346 10.72 -34.12 10.69
C ALA A 346 9.68 -33.61 9.70
N ILE A 347 9.98 -33.73 8.40
CA ILE A 347 9.12 -33.30 7.31
C ILE A 347 8.71 -34.54 6.51
N VAL A 348 7.43 -34.63 6.17
CA VAL A 348 6.86 -35.72 5.39
C VAL A 348 7.37 -35.67 3.95
N LYS A 349 7.97 -36.77 3.48
CA LYS A 349 8.51 -36.89 2.12
C LYS A 349 7.66 -37.79 1.21
N ALA A 350 6.91 -38.71 1.78
CA ALA A 350 6.07 -39.64 1.03
C ALA A 350 4.72 -38.99 0.65
N ASP A 351 4.22 -39.27 -0.54
CA ASP A 351 2.90 -38.83 -0.99
C ASP A 351 2.23 -39.85 -1.93
N PRO A 352 1.09 -40.46 -1.54
CA PRO A 352 0.39 -40.32 -0.27
C PRO A 352 1.08 -41.09 0.86
N MET A 353 1.22 -40.48 2.04
CA MET A 353 1.79 -41.14 3.22
C MET A 353 0.71 -41.97 3.96
N THR A 354 0.92 -43.28 4.07
CA THR A 354 0.08 -44.13 4.94
C THR A 354 0.62 -44.10 6.37
N VAL A 355 -0.25 -43.75 7.32
CA VAL A 355 0.04 -43.82 8.76
C VAL A 355 -0.64 -45.04 9.40
N TYR A 356 -0.09 -45.51 10.50
CA TYR A 356 -0.56 -46.69 11.22
C TYR A 356 -0.83 -46.38 12.69
N THR A 357 -1.87 -46.98 13.26
CA THR A 357 -2.18 -46.88 14.71
C THR A 357 -1.30 -47.80 15.55
N ASP A 358 -0.74 -48.85 14.94
CA ASP A 358 0.06 -49.86 15.62
C ASP A 358 1.53 -49.87 15.16
N ARG A 359 2.42 -50.22 16.10
CA ARG A 359 3.88 -50.33 15.85
C ARG A 359 4.24 -51.40 14.81
N ALA A 360 3.40 -52.41 14.62
CA ALA A 360 3.62 -53.47 13.64
C ALA A 360 3.15 -53.09 12.22
N MET A 361 2.56 -51.89 12.04
CA MET A 361 2.07 -51.35 10.78
C MET A 361 1.06 -52.27 10.07
N LYS A 362 0.13 -52.83 10.85
CA LYS A 362 -0.95 -53.71 10.35
C LYS A 362 -2.27 -52.99 10.22
N GLU A 363 -2.54 -52.03 11.09
CA GLU A 363 -3.76 -51.23 11.15
C GLU A 363 -3.47 -49.84 10.59
N LYS A 364 -4.04 -49.56 9.42
CA LYS A 364 -3.93 -48.23 8.80
C LYS A 364 -4.83 -47.26 9.56
N ALA A 365 -4.28 -46.12 9.93
CA ALA A 365 -5.08 -45.01 10.45
C ALA A 365 -5.81 -44.31 9.30
N ASP A 366 -7.02 -43.83 9.56
CA ASP A 366 -7.81 -43.02 8.62
C ASP A 366 -7.37 -41.55 8.66
N VAL A 367 -6.06 -41.34 8.55
CA VAL A 367 -5.41 -40.03 8.51
C VAL A 367 -4.43 -40.05 7.36
N THR A 368 -4.35 -38.97 6.59
CA THR A 368 -3.35 -38.83 5.53
C THR A 368 -2.48 -37.64 5.87
N LEU A 369 -1.16 -37.85 5.92
CA LEU A 369 -0.19 -36.77 6.08
C LEU A 369 0.29 -36.32 4.70
N SER A 370 0.33 -35.00 4.50
CA SER A 370 0.67 -34.40 3.20
C SER A 370 2.18 -34.19 3.06
N PHE A 371 2.68 -34.26 1.84
CA PHE A 371 4.07 -33.91 1.51
C PHE A 371 4.44 -32.54 2.08
N GLY A 372 5.61 -32.42 2.70
CA GLY A 372 6.12 -31.18 3.27
C GLY A 372 5.53 -30.80 4.64
N GLN A 373 4.60 -31.59 5.18
CA GLN A 373 4.04 -31.36 6.52
C GLN A 373 5.11 -31.61 7.60
N GLU A 374 5.24 -30.67 8.53
CA GLU A 374 6.08 -30.84 9.72
C GLU A 374 5.39 -31.72 10.76
N VAL A 375 6.12 -32.72 11.25
CA VAL A 375 5.67 -33.66 12.27
C VAL A 375 6.77 -33.87 13.31
N LYS A 376 6.36 -34.12 14.55
CA LYS A 376 7.30 -34.39 15.63
C LYS A 376 7.62 -35.88 15.70
N ALA A 377 8.84 -36.27 15.36
CA ALA A 377 9.33 -37.65 15.47
C ALA A 377 9.87 -37.91 16.89
N VAL A 378 9.19 -38.78 17.64
CA VAL A 378 9.47 -39.00 19.07
C VAL A 378 10.46 -40.13 19.28
N ALA A 379 10.29 -41.25 18.56
CA ALA A 379 11.13 -42.43 18.69
C ALA A 379 11.28 -43.15 17.34
N LYS A 380 12.37 -43.88 17.13
CA LYS A 380 12.66 -44.61 15.87
C LYS A 380 13.30 -45.96 16.15
N ASN A 381 12.94 -46.96 15.36
CA ASN A 381 13.69 -48.22 15.24
C ASN A 381 13.93 -48.55 13.75
N LYS A 382 14.43 -49.76 13.46
CA LYS A 382 14.70 -50.21 12.08
C LYS A 382 13.43 -50.35 11.21
N LYS A 383 12.25 -50.44 11.82
CA LYS A 383 10.99 -50.76 11.12
C LYS A 383 9.99 -49.60 11.09
N ALA A 384 10.01 -48.71 12.09
CA ALA A 384 9.03 -47.64 12.23
C ALA A 384 9.60 -46.41 12.93
N ILE A 385 9.03 -45.26 12.62
CA ILE A 385 9.16 -44.00 13.37
C ILE A 385 7.82 -43.72 14.03
N GLN A 386 7.86 -43.40 15.33
CA GLN A 386 6.72 -42.91 16.09
C GLN A 386 6.63 -41.40 15.94
N ILE A 387 5.50 -40.90 15.46
CA ILE A 387 5.21 -39.48 15.30
C ILE A 387 4.08 -39.06 16.23
N LYS A 388 4.13 -37.80 16.69
CA LYS A 388 3.08 -37.20 17.50
C LYS A 388 2.41 -36.06 16.73
N THR A 389 1.09 -36.14 16.57
CA THR A 389 0.26 -35.07 16.00
C THR A 389 -0.50 -34.35 17.13
N ALA A 390 -1.36 -33.37 16.81
CA ALA A 390 -2.10 -32.60 17.81
C ALA A 390 -3.08 -33.44 18.65
N SER A 391 -3.63 -34.52 18.08
CA SER A 391 -4.68 -35.35 18.69
C SER A 391 -4.19 -36.73 19.13
N GLU A 392 -3.26 -37.36 18.42
CA GLU A 392 -2.88 -38.77 18.64
C GLU A 392 -1.40 -39.07 18.30
N THR A 393 -0.99 -40.33 18.50
CA THR A 393 0.35 -40.84 18.17
C THR A 393 0.23 -41.90 17.08
N TYR A 394 1.01 -41.77 16.02
CA TYR A 394 0.99 -42.67 14.87
C TYR A 394 2.37 -43.25 14.57
N TYR A 395 2.40 -44.29 13.75
CA TYR A 395 3.62 -44.95 13.28
C TYR A 395 3.74 -44.84 11.76
N VAL A 396 4.95 -44.59 11.29
CA VAL A 396 5.27 -44.44 9.86
C VAL A 396 6.55 -45.17 9.50
N LYS A 397 6.74 -45.45 8.20
CA LYS A 397 7.96 -46.09 7.72
C LYS A 397 9.18 -45.16 7.86
N PRO A 398 10.40 -45.68 8.13
CA PRO A 398 11.60 -44.88 8.37
C PRO A 398 12.08 -43.98 7.23
N ASP A 399 11.71 -44.29 6.01
CA ASP A 399 12.02 -43.59 4.75
C ASP A 399 10.99 -42.51 4.39
N ALA A 400 9.83 -42.51 5.05
CA ALA A 400 8.74 -41.60 4.76
C ALA A 400 8.94 -40.18 5.35
N LEU A 401 9.93 -40.01 6.22
CA LEU A 401 10.25 -38.75 6.89
C LEU A 401 11.70 -38.34 6.62
N GLN A 402 11.92 -37.04 6.46
CA GLN A 402 13.23 -36.42 6.38
C GLN A 402 13.45 -35.53 7.61
N ASN A 403 14.67 -35.48 8.15
CA ASN A 403 14.98 -34.57 9.26
C ASN A 403 14.97 -33.11 8.75
N ALA A 404 14.23 -32.23 9.43
CA ALA A 404 14.13 -30.82 9.08
C ALA A 404 15.48 -30.08 9.07
N ASP A 405 16.49 -30.58 9.78
CA ASP A 405 17.83 -29.99 9.89
C ASP A 405 18.76 -30.33 8.71
N GLU A 406 18.37 -31.27 7.84
CA GLU A 406 19.22 -31.69 6.71
C GLU A 406 19.09 -30.78 5.48
N LEU A 407 18.03 -29.97 5.38
CA LEU A 407 17.99 -28.86 4.43
C LEU A 407 18.81 -27.69 4.95
N LYS A 408 19.82 -27.29 4.19
CA LYS A 408 20.54 -26.05 4.46
C LYS A 408 19.60 -24.86 4.22
N PRO A 409 19.43 -23.95 5.19
CA PRO A 409 18.69 -22.71 4.97
C PRO A 409 19.32 -21.93 3.82
N LEU A 410 18.49 -21.48 2.89
CA LEU A 410 18.90 -20.61 1.79
C LEU A 410 18.33 -19.21 2.03
N SER A 411 18.98 -18.18 1.47
CA SER A 411 18.44 -16.82 1.42
C SER A 411 17.31 -16.70 0.38
N ILE A 412 16.39 -17.65 0.40
CA ILE A 412 15.13 -17.66 -0.34
C ILE A 412 14.06 -17.03 0.54
N GLY A 413 13.60 -15.88 0.07
CA GLY A 413 12.55 -15.12 0.72
C GLY A 413 11.18 -15.46 0.15
N PRO A 414 10.12 -15.24 0.94
CA PRO A 414 8.73 -15.32 0.49
C PRO A 414 8.49 -14.51 -0.83
N ALA A 415 9.13 -13.34 -0.99
CA ALA A 415 8.99 -12.48 -2.18
C ALA A 415 9.45 -13.09 -3.51
N GLN A 416 10.28 -14.13 -3.50
CA GLN A 416 10.73 -14.81 -4.73
C GLN A 416 9.59 -15.55 -5.45
N PHE A 417 8.49 -15.82 -4.74
CA PHE A 417 7.31 -16.49 -5.26
C PHE A 417 6.24 -15.54 -5.82
N ASN A 418 6.44 -14.22 -5.73
CA ASN A 418 5.44 -13.20 -6.12
C ASN A 418 4.97 -13.34 -7.57
N SER A 419 5.86 -13.74 -8.47
CA SER A 419 5.53 -13.91 -9.89
C SER A 419 4.66 -15.14 -10.15
N TYR A 420 4.47 -16.03 -9.18
CA TYR A 420 3.76 -17.31 -9.33
C TYR A 420 2.42 -17.35 -8.61
N VAL A 421 2.17 -16.43 -7.69
CA VAL A 421 0.88 -16.28 -7.00
C VAL A 421 -0.02 -15.28 -7.73
N SER A 422 -1.30 -15.21 -7.34
CA SER A 422 -2.22 -14.24 -7.95
C SER A 422 -1.74 -12.79 -7.73
N PRO A 423 -1.99 -11.85 -8.67
CA PRO A 423 -1.60 -10.44 -8.48
C PRO A 423 -2.18 -9.80 -7.22
N ALA A 424 -3.37 -10.25 -6.78
CA ALA A 424 -3.97 -9.82 -5.52
C ALA A 424 -3.11 -10.27 -4.33
N SER A 425 -2.82 -11.57 -4.25
CA SER A 425 -1.98 -12.18 -3.21
C SER A 425 -0.55 -11.61 -3.19
N ALA A 426 0.02 -11.28 -4.36
CA ALA A 426 1.34 -10.66 -4.47
C ALA A 426 1.36 -9.22 -3.94
N GLY A 427 0.28 -8.47 -4.15
CA GLY A 427 0.16 -7.07 -3.71
C GLY A 427 -0.09 -6.92 -2.20
N SER A 428 -0.75 -7.89 -1.58
CA SER A 428 -1.04 -7.96 -0.14
C SER A 428 -0.04 -8.85 0.63
N TYR A 429 1.00 -9.33 -0.02
CA TYR A 429 1.82 -10.44 0.46
C TYR A 429 2.48 -10.22 1.84
N GLU A 430 3.11 -9.05 2.05
CA GLU A 430 3.72 -8.71 3.35
C GLU A 430 2.67 -8.60 4.46
N TYR A 431 1.49 -8.08 4.12
CA TYR A 431 0.37 -7.99 5.04
C TYR A 431 -0.11 -9.39 5.42
N LEU A 432 -0.32 -10.30 4.45
CA LEU A 432 -0.72 -11.67 4.71
C LEU A 432 0.31 -12.43 5.58
N LEU A 433 1.60 -12.32 5.26
CA LEU A 433 2.64 -12.98 6.05
C LEU A 433 2.73 -12.46 7.48
N SER A 434 2.34 -11.21 7.74
CA SER A 434 2.36 -10.65 9.10
C SER A 434 1.43 -11.37 10.09
N PHE A 435 0.49 -12.17 9.57
CA PHE A 435 -0.43 -12.98 10.36
C PHE A 435 0.09 -14.40 10.64
N LEU A 436 1.15 -14.85 9.97
CA LEU A 436 1.79 -16.12 10.34
C LEU A 436 2.31 -16.05 11.78
N GLY A 437 1.99 -17.08 12.57
CA GLY A 437 2.28 -17.16 14.00
C GLY A 437 1.37 -16.30 14.89
N LYS A 438 0.36 -15.61 14.34
CA LYS A 438 -0.65 -14.88 15.15
C LYS A 438 -1.77 -15.81 15.58
N GLU A 439 -2.45 -15.44 16.67
CA GLU A 439 -3.64 -16.14 17.15
C GLU A 439 -4.80 -16.01 16.16
N GLU A 440 -5.62 -17.05 16.07
CA GLU A 440 -6.81 -17.11 15.22
C GLU A 440 -7.77 -15.92 15.46
N SER A 441 -7.91 -15.48 16.71
CA SER A 441 -8.72 -14.33 17.10
C SER A 441 -8.28 -13.04 16.40
N VAL A 442 -6.97 -12.84 16.22
CA VAL A 442 -6.38 -11.68 15.56
C VAL A 442 -6.64 -11.72 14.06
N LEU A 443 -6.55 -12.90 13.45
CA LEU A 443 -6.89 -13.10 12.04
C LEU A 443 -8.37 -12.74 11.81
N LYS A 444 -9.28 -13.31 12.61
CA LYS A 444 -10.73 -13.06 12.51
C LYS A 444 -11.12 -11.60 12.73
N GLN A 445 -10.43 -10.89 13.61
CA GLN A 445 -10.69 -9.46 13.85
C GLN A 445 -10.23 -8.58 12.68
N ARG A 446 -9.11 -8.93 12.03
CA ARG A 446 -8.44 -8.09 11.03
C ARG A 446 -8.85 -8.42 9.59
N MET A 447 -9.38 -9.62 9.34
CA MET A 447 -9.76 -10.08 8.01
C MET A 447 -11.27 -10.30 7.93
N GLN A 448 -11.96 -9.44 7.18
CA GLN A 448 -13.43 -9.38 7.13
C GLN A 448 -14.08 -10.48 6.25
N THR A 449 -13.29 -11.37 5.65
CA THR A 449 -13.74 -12.39 4.69
C THR A 449 -13.16 -13.79 4.96
N LEU A 450 -12.91 -14.11 6.24
CA LEU A 450 -12.50 -15.46 6.62
C LEU A 450 -13.73 -16.37 6.74
N SER A 451 -13.71 -17.46 5.98
CA SER A 451 -14.63 -18.58 6.12
C SER A 451 -13.93 -19.74 6.82
N SER A 452 -14.45 -20.15 7.97
CA SER A 452 -13.97 -21.36 8.65
C SER A 452 -14.37 -22.61 7.86
N VAL A 453 -13.39 -23.35 7.37
CA VAL A 453 -13.55 -24.64 6.70
C VAL A 453 -12.98 -25.70 7.63
N LYS A 454 -13.75 -26.77 7.89
CA LYS A 454 -13.19 -27.95 8.56
C LYS A 454 -12.34 -28.70 7.54
N SER A 455 -11.06 -28.92 7.85
CA SER A 455 -10.24 -29.84 7.07
C SER A 455 -10.78 -31.28 7.21
N GLU A 456 -10.64 -32.10 6.18
CA GLU A 456 -10.87 -33.56 6.26
C GLU A 456 -10.00 -34.22 7.35
N GLN A 457 -8.93 -33.55 7.78
CA GLN A 457 -7.97 -34.00 8.79
C GLN A 457 -8.26 -33.47 10.21
N GLY A 458 -9.39 -32.79 10.44
CA GLY A 458 -9.82 -32.30 11.76
C GLY A 458 -9.25 -30.93 12.19
N ASP A 459 -8.31 -30.36 11.43
CA ASP A 459 -7.80 -29.00 11.66
C ASP A 459 -8.82 -27.92 11.26
N SER A 460 -8.85 -26.81 12.01
CA SER A 460 -9.60 -25.60 11.64
C SER A 460 -8.82 -24.80 10.59
N VAL A 461 -9.38 -24.69 9.38
CA VAL A 461 -8.81 -23.90 8.29
C VAL A 461 -9.59 -22.60 8.16
N GLU A 462 -8.92 -21.47 8.32
CA GLU A 462 -9.52 -20.15 8.09
C GLU A 462 -9.18 -19.71 6.67
N ARG A 463 -10.15 -19.85 5.76
CA ARG A 463 -9.98 -19.54 4.34
C ARG A 463 -10.31 -18.09 4.05
N LEU A 464 -9.37 -17.35 3.46
CA LEU A 464 -9.61 -16.02 2.93
C LEU A 464 -10.11 -16.14 1.49
N THR A 465 -11.44 -16.09 1.32
CA THR A 465 -12.08 -16.38 0.02
C THR A 465 -11.68 -15.37 -1.06
N THR A 466 -11.34 -14.14 -0.68
CA THR A 466 -11.03 -13.03 -1.59
C THR A 466 -9.64 -13.11 -2.24
N GLU A 467 -8.67 -13.77 -1.60
CA GLU A 467 -7.28 -13.80 -2.09
C GLU A 467 -6.77 -15.22 -2.38
N LYS A 468 -7.68 -16.20 -2.47
CA LYS A 468 -7.36 -17.62 -2.73
C LYS A 468 -6.24 -18.14 -1.81
N THR A 469 -6.26 -17.68 -0.57
CA THR A 469 -5.24 -17.94 0.44
C THR A 469 -5.90 -18.54 1.66
N ASP A 470 -5.38 -19.66 2.16
CA ASP A 470 -5.88 -20.32 3.35
C ASP A 470 -4.86 -20.16 4.49
N TYR A 471 -5.34 -19.95 5.72
CA TYR A 471 -4.55 -20.13 6.93
C TYR A 471 -4.95 -21.44 7.61
N VAL A 472 -3.97 -22.28 7.90
CA VAL A 472 -4.19 -23.49 8.70
C VAL A 472 -3.89 -23.14 10.16
N ILE A 473 -4.92 -23.28 11.00
CA ILE A 473 -4.81 -22.98 12.43
C ILE A 473 -4.45 -24.25 13.18
N GLN A 474 -3.33 -24.21 13.90
CA GLN A 474 -2.87 -25.30 14.74
C GLN A 474 -2.58 -24.76 16.14
N ASN A 475 -3.15 -25.39 17.17
CA ASN A 475 -3.08 -24.91 18.56
C ASN A 475 -3.54 -23.44 18.72
N GLY A 476 -4.56 -23.01 17.96
CA GLY A 476 -5.09 -21.65 18.00
C GLY A 476 -4.24 -20.58 17.30
N GLN A 477 -3.18 -20.97 16.59
CA GLN A 477 -2.28 -20.06 15.86
C GLN A 477 -2.20 -20.39 14.37
N ALA A 478 -2.10 -19.34 13.54
CA ALA A 478 -1.94 -19.46 12.10
C ALA A 478 -0.51 -19.82 11.73
N ASN A 479 -0.15 -21.10 11.82
CA ASN A 479 1.24 -21.55 11.62
C ASN A 479 1.61 -21.71 10.14
N THR A 480 0.60 -21.95 9.30
CA THR A 480 0.79 -22.26 7.89
C THR A 480 -0.17 -21.43 7.05
N MET A 481 0.34 -20.93 5.93
CA MET A 481 -0.42 -20.19 4.93
C MET A 481 -0.28 -20.88 3.58
N VAL A 482 -1.38 -21.03 2.85
CA VAL A 482 -1.42 -21.74 1.58
C VAL A 482 -1.99 -20.83 0.50
N PHE A 483 -1.17 -20.46 -0.49
CA PHE A 483 -1.66 -19.88 -1.73
C PHE A 483 -2.18 -20.96 -2.65
N ARG A 484 -3.37 -20.75 -3.21
CA ARG A 484 -3.97 -21.63 -4.22
C ARG A 484 -3.87 -21.02 -5.61
N GLU A 485 -4.02 -21.88 -6.60
CA GLU A 485 -3.96 -21.54 -8.03
C GLU A 485 -2.65 -20.86 -8.45
N ILE A 486 -1.53 -21.31 -7.90
CA ILE A 486 -0.22 -20.82 -8.33
C ILE A 486 0.12 -21.32 -9.74
N MET A 487 0.87 -20.51 -10.48
CA MET A 487 1.53 -20.98 -11.70
C MET A 487 2.58 -22.06 -11.36
N PRO A 488 2.77 -23.08 -12.21
CA PRO A 488 3.75 -24.13 -11.96
C PRO A 488 5.15 -23.55 -11.74
N ILE A 489 5.84 -24.07 -10.71
CA ILE A 489 7.18 -23.63 -10.32
C ILE A 489 8.14 -24.81 -10.48
N SER A 490 9.30 -24.57 -11.08
CA SER A 490 10.41 -25.53 -11.05
C SER A 490 11.53 -25.01 -10.15
N PRO A 491 12.29 -25.89 -9.47
CA PRO A 491 13.46 -25.48 -8.69
C PRO A 491 14.44 -24.61 -9.50
N SER A 492 14.65 -24.94 -10.79
CA SER A 492 15.54 -24.20 -11.68
C SER A 492 15.10 -22.76 -11.93
N THR A 493 13.79 -22.50 -11.99
CA THR A 493 13.26 -21.12 -12.16
C THR A 493 13.51 -20.23 -10.94
N LEU A 494 13.75 -20.83 -9.77
CA LEU A 494 14.15 -20.15 -8.53
C LEU A 494 15.68 -20.12 -8.33
N GLY A 495 16.45 -20.60 -9.32
CA GLY A 495 17.90 -20.73 -9.20
C GLY A 495 18.35 -21.81 -8.22
N LEU A 496 17.48 -22.78 -7.89
CA LEU A 496 17.75 -23.87 -6.97
C LEU A 496 18.25 -25.11 -7.72
N THR A 497 19.15 -25.86 -7.08
CA THR A 497 19.62 -27.16 -7.60
C THR A 497 18.93 -28.32 -6.87
N GLU A 498 19.01 -29.54 -7.41
CA GLU A 498 18.45 -30.75 -6.78
C GLU A 498 19.01 -31.03 -5.38
N GLN A 499 20.18 -30.47 -5.04
CA GLN A 499 20.79 -30.59 -3.70
C GLN A 499 20.17 -29.63 -2.67
N ASN A 500 19.42 -28.63 -3.14
CA ASN A 500 18.85 -27.54 -2.35
C ASN A 500 17.35 -27.71 -2.08
N VAL A 501 16.72 -28.71 -2.68
CA VAL A 501 15.28 -28.97 -2.59
C VAL A 501 15.03 -30.44 -2.30
N TRP A 502 13.92 -30.73 -1.63
CA TRP A 502 13.41 -32.10 -1.55
C TRP A 502 12.28 -32.28 -2.53
N MET A 503 12.42 -33.23 -3.44
CA MET A 503 11.38 -33.58 -4.40
C MET A 503 10.59 -34.80 -3.89
N ASN A 504 9.30 -34.86 -4.22
CA ASN A 504 8.54 -36.11 -4.13
C ASN A 504 9.00 -37.10 -5.22
N GLU A 505 8.59 -38.37 -5.10
CA GLU A 505 8.98 -39.43 -6.05
C GLU A 505 8.58 -39.13 -7.51
N LYS A 506 7.44 -38.46 -7.70
CA LYS A 506 6.92 -38.07 -9.02
C LYS A 506 7.55 -36.79 -9.58
N GLN A 507 8.41 -36.11 -8.81
CA GLN A 507 9.00 -34.81 -9.13
C GLN A 507 7.97 -33.69 -9.43
N THR A 508 6.75 -33.84 -8.94
CA THR A 508 5.66 -32.86 -9.10
C THR A 508 5.51 -31.91 -7.91
N LYS A 509 6.12 -32.26 -6.77
CA LYS A 509 6.10 -31.48 -5.53
C LYS A 509 7.52 -31.29 -5.02
N PHE A 510 7.80 -30.13 -4.45
CA PHE A 510 9.10 -29.89 -3.84
C PHE A 510 9.04 -28.98 -2.63
N ALA A 511 9.95 -29.20 -1.68
CA ALA A 511 10.12 -28.40 -0.48
C ALA A 511 11.49 -27.71 -0.46
N VAL A 512 11.53 -26.46 -0.02
CA VAL A 512 12.76 -25.69 0.16
C VAL A 512 12.73 -24.94 1.49
N LYS A 513 13.84 -24.97 2.23
CA LYS A 513 14.00 -24.29 3.51
C LYS A 513 14.65 -22.91 3.32
N GLY A 514 13.90 -21.86 3.64
CA GLY A 514 14.42 -20.50 3.78
C GLY A 514 15.01 -20.24 5.16
N GLU A 515 15.39 -18.99 5.44
CA GLU A 515 15.98 -18.60 6.73
C GLU A 515 15.00 -18.72 7.91
N HIS A 516 13.71 -18.47 7.67
CA HIS A 516 12.67 -18.45 8.70
C HIS A 516 11.38 -19.19 8.30
N ASN A 517 11.36 -19.77 7.10
CA ASN A 517 10.15 -20.40 6.54
C ASN A 517 10.50 -21.67 5.77
N LEU A 518 9.58 -22.63 5.80
CA LEU A 518 9.56 -23.78 4.91
C LEU A 518 8.55 -23.50 3.79
N PHE A 519 9.00 -23.60 2.54
CA PHE A 519 8.15 -23.47 1.37
C PHE A 519 7.91 -24.85 0.77
N VAL A 520 6.65 -25.20 0.54
CA VAL A 520 6.26 -26.46 -0.10
C VAL A 520 5.40 -26.13 -1.31
N ILE A 521 5.85 -26.57 -2.48
CA ILE A 521 5.19 -26.34 -3.75
C ILE A 521 4.56 -27.65 -4.20
N ASP A 522 3.28 -27.60 -4.54
CA ASP A 522 2.55 -28.69 -5.16
C ASP A 522 2.04 -28.24 -6.53
N ASN A 523 2.72 -28.66 -7.60
CA ASN A 523 2.31 -28.30 -8.96
C ASN A 523 1.08 -29.07 -9.47
N GLU A 524 0.73 -30.21 -8.84
CA GLU A 524 -0.48 -30.95 -9.19
C GLU A 524 -1.73 -30.25 -8.65
N GLN A 525 -1.64 -29.75 -7.42
CA GLN A 525 -2.74 -29.03 -6.76
C GLN A 525 -2.67 -27.50 -6.96
N HIS A 526 -1.64 -27.01 -7.66
CA HIS A 526 -1.36 -25.59 -7.83
C HIS A 526 -1.35 -24.84 -6.50
N THR A 527 -0.57 -25.34 -5.52
CA THR A 527 -0.45 -24.68 -4.21
C THR A 527 0.98 -24.34 -3.82
N LEU A 528 1.15 -23.20 -3.13
CA LEU A 528 2.37 -22.83 -2.42
C LEU A 528 2.02 -22.72 -0.93
N THR A 529 2.58 -23.61 -0.13
CA THR A 529 2.45 -23.62 1.32
C THR A 529 3.68 -22.98 1.96
N ILE A 530 3.46 -22.06 2.88
CA ILE A 530 4.48 -21.37 3.66
C ILE A 530 4.22 -21.67 5.12
N SER A 531 5.16 -22.33 5.77
CA SER A 531 5.10 -22.60 7.21
C SER A 531 6.25 -21.88 7.91
N ALA A 532 5.97 -21.27 9.06
CA ALA A 532 7.01 -20.66 9.87
C ALA A 532 7.87 -21.76 10.51
N THR A 533 9.20 -21.72 10.31
CA THR A 533 10.11 -22.65 10.98
C THR A 533 10.44 -22.11 12.37
N LYS A 534 10.31 -22.95 13.40
CA LYS A 534 10.62 -22.58 14.80
C LYS A 534 12.09 -22.45 15.10
#